data_AF-A0A7C9VDL0-F1
#
_entry.id   AF-A0A7C9VDL0-F1
#
_cell.length_a   1.000
_cell.length_b   1.000
_cell.length_c   1.000
_cell.angle_alpha   90.00
_cell.angle_beta   90.00
_cell.angle_gamma   90.00
#
_symmetry.space_group_name_H-M   'P 1'
#
loop_
_entity.id
_entity.type
_entity.pdbx_description
1 polymer ?
#
loop_
_entity_poly.entity_id
_entity_poly.type
_entity_poly.pdbx_seq_one_letter_code
_entity_poly.pdbx_strand_id
1 'polypeptide(L)'
;MADDRELPWKKLEGRAVEAHKVYVDALVAWERVIHMATCPRCRPDGISSAEHQEQQDLAEAEKERRRIVYRDLCNVLGYFPTRKDVAIPREDETWCPKQRGH
;
A
#
# COMPACT_ATOMS: atom_id res chain seq x y z
N MET A 1 5.60 -37.99 9.90
CA MET A 1 6.20 -37.52 8.63
C MET A 1 5.74 -36.10 8.47
N ALA A 2 6.64 -35.12 8.58
CA ALA A 2 6.31 -33.73 8.30
C ALA A 2 6.01 -33.63 6.80
N ASP A 3 4.86 -33.08 6.45
CA ASP A 3 4.37 -33.01 5.10
C ASP A 3 5.28 -32.04 4.32
N ASP A 4 6.11 -32.58 3.43
CA ASP A 4 7.08 -31.81 2.65
C ASP A 4 6.40 -30.72 1.79
N ARG A 5 5.07 -30.76 1.62
CA ARG A 5 4.25 -29.76 0.92
C ARG A 5 3.88 -28.57 1.82
N GLU A 6 3.95 -28.69 3.15
CA GLU A 6 3.77 -27.59 4.09
C GLU A 6 4.88 -26.53 3.99
N LEU A 7 6.12 -26.95 3.68
CA LEU A 7 7.27 -26.03 3.59
C LEU A 7 7.17 -25.09 2.37
N PRO A 8 6.85 -25.56 1.15
CA PRO A 8 6.52 -24.71 0.01
C PRO A 8 5.31 -23.82 0.25
N TRP A 9 4.26 -24.34 0.90
CA TRP A 9 3.04 -23.60 1.18
C TRP A 9 3.27 -22.43 2.15
N LYS A 10 3.95 -22.67 3.28
CA LYS A 10 4.31 -21.63 4.26
C LYS A 10 5.21 -20.56 3.64
N LYS A 11 6.10 -20.94 2.72
CA LYS A 11 6.91 -19.98 1.95
C LYS A 11 6.06 -19.12 1.01
N LEU A 12 5.05 -19.71 0.35
CA LEU A 12 4.13 -18.99 -0.52
C LEU A 12 3.23 -18.03 0.27
N GLU A 13 2.69 -18.48 1.41
CA GLU A 13 1.92 -17.63 2.32
C GLU A 13 2.76 -16.46 2.83
N GLY A 14 4.02 -16.71 3.24
CA GLY A 14 4.95 -15.65 3.63
C GLY A 14 5.18 -14.62 2.52
N ARG A 15 5.33 -15.06 1.27
CA ARG A 15 5.46 -14.17 0.11
C ARG A 15 4.19 -13.35 -0.14
N ALA A 16 3.01 -13.94 0.03
CA ALA A 16 1.75 -13.22 -0.11
C ALA A 16 1.57 -12.16 0.99
N VAL A 17 1.98 -12.46 2.22
CA VAL A 17 2.00 -11.47 3.32
C VAL A 17 2.98 -10.34 3.03
N GLU A 18 4.18 -10.64 2.56
CA GLU A 18 5.16 -9.63 2.15
C GLU A 18 4.60 -8.74 1.03
N ALA A 19 4.01 -9.36 0.01
CA ALA A 19 3.38 -8.64 -1.10
C ALA A 19 2.20 -7.76 -0.64
N HIS A 20 1.44 -8.22 0.35
CA HIS A 20 0.37 -7.43 0.96
C HIS A 20 0.91 -6.17 1.65
N LYS A 21 1.99 -6.30 2.42
CA LYS A 21 2.66 -5.15 3.07
C LYS A 21 3.11 -4.12 2.04
N VAL A 22 3.79 -4.58 1.00
CA VAL A 22 4.29 -3.71 -0.07
C VAL A 22 3.14 -3.04 -0.84
N TYR A 23 2.03 -3.75 -1.06
CA TYR A 23 0.82 -3.14 -1.64
C TYR A 23 0.23 -2.06 -0.74
N VAL A 24 0.13 -2.30 0.57
CA VAL A 24 -0.37 -1.31 1.53
C VAL A 24 0.56 -0.10 1.61
N ASP A 25 1.88 -0.29 1.60
CA ASP A 25 2.84 0.83 1.56
C ASP A 25 2.65 1.68 0.30
N ALA A 26 2.44 1.05 -0.85
CA ALA A 26 2.17 1.74 -2.12
C ALA A 26 0.81 2.45 -2.11
N LEU A 27 -0.21 1.87 -1.49
CA LEU A 27 -1.52 2.49 -1.30
C LEU A 27 -1.40 3.77 -0.46
N VAL A 28 -0.70 3.68 0.68
CA VAL A 28 -0.45 4.83 1.57
C VAL A 28 0.36 5.90 0.83
N ALA A 29 1.36 5.54 0.02
CA ALA A 29 2.11 6.50 -0.78
C ALA A 29 1.21 7.22 -1.80
N TRP A 30 0.32 6.50 -2.48
CA TRP A 30 -0.66 7.09 -3.40
C TRP A 30 -1.61 8.06 -2.68
N GLU A 31 -2.18 7.65 -1.55
CA GLU A 31 -3.04 8.51 -0.73
C GLU A 31 -2.34 9.81 -0.30
N ARG A 32 -1.05 9.74 0.06
CA ARG A 32 -0.25 10.94 0.38
C ARG A 32 -0.12 11.90 -0.80
N VAL A 33 0.13 11.39 -2.00
CA VAL A 33 0.25 12.24 -3.19
C VAL A 33 -1.10 12.91 -3.50
N ILE A 34 -2.20 12.18 -3.38
CA ILE A 34 -3.56 12.74 -3.52
C ILE A 34 -3.82 13.82 -2.46
N HIS A 35 -3.42 13.57 -1.21
CA HIS A 35 -3.54 14.53 -0.12
C HIS A 35 -2.74 15.81 -0.39
N MET A 36 -1.48 15.71 -0.80
CA MET A 36 -0.63 16.86 -1.11
C MET A 36 -1.17 17.68 -2.29
N ALA A 37 -1.85 17.06 -3.25
CA ALA A 37 -2.48 17.78 -4.36
C ALA A 37 -3.75 18.54 -3.93
N THR A 38 -4.48 18.03 -2.93
CA THR A 38 -5.82 18.53 -2.55
C THR A 38 -5.82 19.39 -1.29
N CYS A 39 -4.82 19.25 -0.40
CA CYS A 39 -4.73 19.97 0.86
C CYS A 39 -3.89 21.24 0.69
N PRO A 40 -4.45 22.45 0.78
CA PRO A 40 -3.68 23.69 0.63
C PRO A 40 -2.57 23.89 1.67
N ARG A 41 -2.64 23.19 2.81
CA ARG A 41 -1.64 23.26 3.88
C ARG A 41 -0.48 22.30 3.68
N CYS A 42 -0.75 21.13 3.11
CA CYS A 42 0.24 20.09 2.88
C CYS A 42 0.77 20.09 1.44
N ARG A 43 0.19 20.93 0.57
CA ARG A 43 0.66 21.10 -0.79
C ARG A 43 2.06 21.72 -0.78
N PRO A 44 3.05 21.06 -1.38
CA PRO A 44 4.40 21.60 -1.51
C PRO A 44 4.40 22.86 -2.38
N ASP A 45 5.11 23.89 -1.92
CA ASP A 45 5.36 25.10 -2.70
C ASP A 45 6.28 24.79 -3.88
N GLY A 46 6.02 25.43 -5.02
CA GLY A 46 6.91 25.37 -6.19
C GLY A 46 6.73 24.15 -7.11
N ILE A 47 5.78 23.25 -6.84
CA ILE A 47 5.42 22.16 -7.76
C ILE A 47 4.28 22.61 -8.68
N SER A 48 4.48 22.45 -9.99
CA SER A 48 3.44 22.74 -10.98
C SER A 48 2.31 21.71 -10.94
N SER A 49 1.14 22.07 -11.49
CA SER A 49 0.02 21.12 -11.61
C SER A 49 0.38 19.90 -12.47
N ALA A 50 1.27 20.05 -13.46
CA ALA A 50 1.71 18.96 -14.32
C ALA A 50 2.60 17.95 -13.55
N GLU A 51 3.54 18.45 -12.74
CA GLU A 51 4.38 17.60 -11.88
C GLU A 51 3.55 16.89 -10.82
N HIS A 52 2.53 17.54 -10.27
CA HIS A 52 1.58 16.89 -9.36
C HIS A 52 0.82 15.74 -10.04
N GLN A 53 0.33 15.96 -11.26
CA GLN A 53 -0.36 14.91 -12.02
C GLN A 53 0.57 13.73 -12.31
N GLU A 54 1.80 14.00 -12.74
CA GLU A 54 2.80 12.95 -12.99
C GLU A 54 3.08 12.12 -11.72
N GLN A 55 3.23 12.76 -10.56
CA GLN A 55 3.40 12.07 -9.29
C GLN A 55 2.20 11.20 -8.93
N GLN A 56 0.97 11.66 -9.21
CA GLN A 56 -0.25 10.88 -8.98
C GLN A 56 -0.29 9.64 -9.86
N ASP A 57 -0.01 9.81 -11.15
CA ASP A 57 -0.03 8.73 -12.14
C ASP A 57 1.03 7.66 -11.80
N LEU A 58 2.23 8.07 -11.41
CA LEU A 58 3.31 7.16 -11.00
C LEU A 58 2.95 6.38 -9.73
N ALA A 59 2.39 7.06 -8.72
CA ALA A 59 1.99 6.43 -7.47
C ALA A 59 0.81 5.45 -7.67
N GLU A 60 -0.15 5.81 -8.53
CA GLU A 60 -1.26 4.92 -8.88
C GLU A 60 -0.78 3.69 -9.65
N ALA A 61 0.09 3.87 -10.64
CA ALA A 61 0.67 2.77 -11.39
C ALA A 61 1.44 1.82 -10.47
N GLU A 62 2.21 2.33 -9.51
CA GLU A 62 2.92 1.50 -8.54
C GLU A 62 1.97 0.72 -7.62
N LYS A 63 0.96 1.39 -7.06
CA LYS A 63 -0.11 0.76 -6.28
C LYS A 63 -0.72 -0.42 -7.05
N GLU A 64 -1.09 -0.21 -8.31
CA GLU A 64 -1.73 -1.27 -9.12
C GLU A 64 -0.76 -2.41 -9.45
N ARG A 65 0.51 -2.12 -9.75
CA ARG A 65 1.53 -3.16 -9.94
C ARG A 65 1.65 -4.07 -8.71
N ARG A 66 1.69 -3.49 -7.51
CA ARG A 66 1.79 -4.26 -6.26
C ARG A 66 0.50 -5.02 -5.93
N ARG A 67 -0.65 -4.42 -6.23
CA ARG A 67 -1.96 -5.08 -6.10
C ARG A 67 -2.04 -6.36 -6.95
N ILE A 68 -1.58 -6.29 -8.20
CA ILE A 68 -1.55 -7.44 -9.12
C ILE A 68 -0.69 -8.57 -8.54
N VAL A 69 0.53 -8.27 -8.10
CA VAL A 69 1.44 -9.28 -7.51
C VAL A 69 0.80 -9.96 -6.29
N TYR A 70 0.22 -9.17 -5.37
CA TYR A 70 -0.45 -9.71 -4.20
C TYR A 70 -1.65 -10.59 -4.58
N ARG A 71 -2.50 -10.13 -5.51
CA ARG A 71 -3.67 -10.88 -5.99
C ARG A 71 -3.24 -12.20 -6.62
N ASP A 72 -2.21 -12.20 -7.47
CA ASP A 72 -1.75 -13.39 -8.16
C ASP A 72 -1.22 -14.43 -7.15
N LEU A 73 -0.51 -13.98 -6.11
CA LEU A 73 -0.11 -14.86 -5.00
C LEU A 73 -1.30 -15.42 -4.23
N CYS A 74 -2.32 -14.60 -3.95
CA CYS A 74 -3.57 -15.06 -3.30
C CYS A 74 -4.33 -16.06 -4.17
N ASN A 75 -4.34 -15.88 -5.49
CA ASN A 75 -4.97 -16.82 -6.42
C ASN A 75 -4.27 -18.19 -6.38
N VAL A 76 -2.94 -18.21 -6.31
CA VAL A 76 -2.17 -19.46 -6.15
C VAL A 76 -2.42 -20.09 -4.76
N LEU A 77 -2.58 -19.28 -3.72
CA LEU A 77 -2.94 -19.76 -2.37
C LEU A 77 -4.41 -20.21 -2.26
N GLY A 78 -5.30 -19.75 -3.13
CA GLY A 78 -6.74 -20.01 -3.03
C GLY A 78 -7.44 -19.30 -1.87
N TYR A 79 -6.75 -18.42 -1.12
CA TYR A 79 -7.32 -17.58 -0.07
C TYR A 79 -6.48 -16.31 0.15
N PHE A 80 -7.05 -15.35 0.88
CA PHE A 80 -6.36 -14.12 1.27
C PHE A 80 -5.75 -14.26 2.67
N PRO A 81 -4.42 -14.24 2.82
CA PRO A 81 -3.79 -14.39 4.12
C PRO A 81 -4.11 -13.17 4.99
N THR A 82 -4.82 -13.41 6.09
CA THR A 82 -5.19 -12.36 7.04
C THR A 82 -4.16 -12.33 8.16
N ARG A 83 -3.33 -11.29 8.22
CA ARG A 83 -2.49 -11.04 9.40
C ARG A 83 -2.72 -9.64 9.95
N LYS A 84 -2.76 -9.57 11.29
CA LYS A 84 -3.02 -8.34 12.05
C LYS A 84 -1.89 -7.30 11.95
N ASP A 85 -0.74 -7.68 11.41
CA ASP A 85 0.45 -6.83 11.25
C ASP A 85 0.47 -6.05 9.93
N VAL A 86 -0.45 -6.34 9.00
CA VAL A 86 -0.66 -5.51 7.80
C VAL A 86 -1.78 -4.52 8.11
N ALA A 87 -1.48 -3.53 8.93
CA ALA A 87 -2.41 -2.45 9.25
C ALA A 87 -2.19 -1.29 8.29
N ILE A 88 -3.26 -0.85 7.62
CA ILE A 88 -3.27 0.47 6.99
C ILE A 88 -3.14 1.49 8.14
N PRO A 89 -2.13 2.39 8.15
CA PRO A 89 -2.06 3.46 9.11
C PRO A 89 -3.38 4.22 9.10
N ARG A 90 -4.01 4.41 10.26
CA ARG A 90 -5.30 5.12 10.33
C ARG A 90 -5.13 6.53 9.76
N GLU A 91 -6.09 6.94 8.93
CA GLU A 91 -6.17 8.28 8.34
C GLU A 91 -6.02 9.37 9.40
N ASP A 92 -6.57 9.14 10.60
CA ASP A 92 -6.66 10.09 11.71
C ASP A 92 -5.31 10.51 12.32
N GLU A 93 -4.21 9.79 12.05
CA GLU A 93 -2.97 9.97 12.82
C GLU A 93 -1.77 10.56 12.05
N THR A 94 -1.73 10.59 10.72
CA THR A 94 -0.40 10.61 10.06
C THR A 94 -0.11 11.64 8.96
N TRP A 95 -1.09 12.22 8.27
CA TRP A 95 -0.75 13.01 7.05
C TRP A 95 -1.06 14.49 7.11
N CYS A 96 -2.12 14.89 7.83
CA CYS A 96 -2.51 16.29 7.95
C CYS A 96 -2.39 16.77 9.40
N PRO A 97 -1.55 17.77 9.71
CA PRO A 97 -1.40 18.28 11.07
C PRO A 97 -2.66 18.94 11.66
N LYS A 98 -3.78 19.03 10.91
CA LYS A 98 -5.08 19.49 11.44
C LYS A 98 -5.85 18.43 12.24
N GLN A 99 -5.54 17.14 12.13
CA GLN A 99 -6.25 16.08 12.89
C GLN A 99 -5.69 15.86 14.30
N ARG A 100 -4.49 16.37 14.59
CA ARG A 100 -3.86 16.35 15.93
C ARG A 100 -4.31 17.52 16.82
N GLY A 101 -5.62 17.73 16.92
CA GLY A 101 -6.17 18.84 17.68
C GLY A 101 -7.55 18.53 18.24
N HIS A 102 -7.58 17.79 19.34
CA HIS A 102 -8.63 17.87 20.35
C HIS A 102 -8.01 17.67 21.74
#